data_AF-A0A1L9SBA7-F1
#
_entry.id   AF-A0A1L9SBA7-F1
#
_cell.length_a   1.000
_cell.length_b   1.000
_cell.length_c   1.000
_cell.angle_alpha   90.00
_cell.angle_beta   90.00
_cell.angle_gamma   90.00
#
_symmetry.space_group_name_H-M   'P 1'
#
loop_
_entity.id
_entity.type
_entity.pdbx_description
1 polymer ?
#
loop_
_entity_poly.entity_id
_entity_poly.type
_entity_poly.pdbx_seq_one_letter_code
_entity_poly.pdbx_strand_id
1 'polypeptide(L)'
;MTMLYQAIELRLWQKDMVQLARSAQNGLLSEDSARNYLTRRQVQTVMNREIELLEVIAFNGLYYNMIEFDSTHRCRVYNEFPELNDNFLDRLSFIRTSDVLSSQPFRKYHFIHLTFQEYFAAQYFVRCWVQNTSLARLGLTSSERVTWVNAREILESHKYSKRYSVMWRFVAGLFEGAEGESFLQALDGEPRDLLGYTHLRLKMCFFHELPRRQS
;
A
#
# COMPACT_ATOMS: atom_id res chain seq x y z
N MET A 1 0.94 14.50 -6.73
CA MET A 1 1.37 13.10 -7.04
C MET A 1 0.24 12.12 -6.75
N THR A 2 -0.40 12.23 -5.58
CA THR A 2 -1.37 11.25 -5.08
C THR A 2 -2.60 11.07 -5.98
N MET A 3 -3.19 12.16 -6.48
CA MET A 3 -4.38 12.11 -7.36
C MET A 3 -4.16 11.27 -8.61
N LEU A 4 -2.97 11.35 -9.22
CA LEU A 4 -2.65 10.56 -10.41
C LEU A 4 -2.65 9.06 -10.08
N TYR A 5 -2.02 8.68 -8.97
CA TYR A 5 -1.96 7.28 -8.54
C TYR A 5 -3.33 6.76 -8.11
N GLN A 6 -4.16 7.58 -7.45
CA GLN A 6 -5.56 7.23 -7.16
C GLN A 6 -6.36 6.95 -8.44
N ALA A 7 -6.19 7.78 -9.47
CA ALA A 7 -6.86 7.59 -10.75
C ALA A 7 -6.37 6.34 -11.49
N ILE A 8 -5.06 6.09 -11.54
CA ILE A 8 -4.49 4.89 -12.15
C ILE A 8 -4.96 3.65 -11.40
N GLU A 9 -4.87 3.67 -10.07
CA GLU A 9 -5.26 2.55 -9.23
C GLU A 9 -6.72 2.16 -9.44
N LEU A 10 -7.64 3.13 -9.44
CA LEU A 10 -9.05 2.88 -9.71
C LEU A 10 -9.25 2.20 -11.08
N ARG A 11 -8.57 2.69 -12.12
CA ARG A 11 -8.66 2.10 -13.47
C ARG A 11 -8.12 0.67 -13.52
N LEU A 12 -7.00 0.42 -12.84
CA LEU A 12 -6.41 -0.92 -12.78
C LEU A 12 -7.31 -1.89 -12.00
N TRP A 13 -7.92 -1.45 -10.90
CA TRP A 13 -8.88 -2.29 -10.17
C TRP A 13 -10.14 -2.61 -10.99
N GLN A 14 -10.72 -1.62 -11.70
CA GLN A 14 -11.86 -1.87 -12.59
C GLN A 14 -11.56 -2.96 -13.61
N LYS A 15 -10.33 -2.99 -14.15
CA LYS A 15 -9.86 -4.05 -15.04
C LYS A 15 -9.69 -5.38 -14.30
N ASP A 16 -9.00 -5.38 -13.17
CA ASP A 16 -8.64 -6.60 -12.44
C ASP A 16 -9.89 -7.30 -11.85
N MET A 17 -10.92 -6.55 -11.45
CA MET A 17 -12.21 -7.10 -11.02
C MET A 17 -12.84 -8.02 -12.07
N VAL A 18 -12.81 -7.61 -13.35
CA VAL A 18 -13.34 -8.41 -14.46
C VAL A 18 -12.52 -9.68 -14.65
N GLN A 19 -11.19 -9.56 -14.56
CA GLN A 19 -10.27 -10.69 -14.74
C GLN A 19 -10.40 -11.73 -13.61
N LEU A 20 -10.58 -11.26 -12.38
CA LEU A 20 -10.73 -12.13 -11.20
C LEU A 20 -12.12 -12.78 -11.17
N ALA A 21 -13.20 -12.04 -11.50
CA ALA A 21 -14.55 -12.60 -11.57
C ALA A 21 -14.68 -13.73 -12.60
N ARG A 22 -14.08 -13.57 -13.79
CA ARG A 22 -14.04 -14.62 -14.83
C ARG A 22 -13.42 -15.92 -14.34
N SER A 23 -12.55 -15.87 -13.34
CA SER A 23 -11.87 -17.04 -12.80
C SER A 23 -12.61 -17.74 -11.65
N ALA A 24 -13.51 -17.01 -10.97
CA ALA A 24 -14.14 -17.46 -9.74
C ALA A 24 -15.44 -18.27 -9.97
N GLN A 25 -15.81 -18.57 -11.22
CA GLN A 25 -17.06 -19.23 -11.63
C GLN A 25 -18.38 -18.54 -11.16
N ASN A 26 -18.30 -17.45 -10.39
CA ASN A 26 -19.41 -16.69 -9.85
C ASN A 26 -19.74 -15.48 -10.73
N GLY A 27 -20.38 -15.73 -11.87
CA GLY A 27 -20.94 -14.69 -12.74
C GLY A 27 -19.91 -13.86 -13.52
N LEU A 28 -20.27 -13.49 -14.73
CA LEU A 28 -19.48 -12.57 -15.56
C LEU A 28 -19.72 -11.14 -15.07
N LEU A 29 -18.88 -10.62 -14.17
CA LEU A 29 -18.77 -9.17 -14.02
C LEU A 29 -18.34 -8.61 -15.37
N SER A 30 -19.25 -7.88 -16.02
CA SER A 30 -18.97 -7.26 -17.31
C SER A 30 -18.04 -6.06 -17.13
N GLU A 31 -17.32 -5.69 -18.20
CA GLU A 31 -16.49 -4.48 -18.18
C GLU A 31 -17.30 -3.22 -17.89
N ASP A 32 -18.53 -3.15 -18.41
CA ASP A 32 -19.45 -2.04 -18.18
C ASP A 32 -19.86 -1.97 -16.70
N SER A 33 -20.14 -3.12 -16.08
CA SER A 33 -20.44 -3.19 -14.65
C SER A 33 -19.26 -2.74 -13.79
N ALA A 34 -18.03 -3.14 -14.15
CA ALA A 34 -16.83 -2.72 -13.42
C ALA A 34 -16.55 -1.22 -13.56
N ARG A 35 -16.84 -0.60 -14.71
CA ARG A 35 -16.69 0.86 -14.91
C ARG A 35 -17.64 1.69 -14.05
N ASN A 36 -18.75 1.12 -13.57
CA ASN A 36 -19.70 1.79 -12.68
C ASN A 36 -19.18 1.95 -11.24
N TYR A 37 -18.05 1.33 -10.89
CA TYR A 37 -17.34 1.59 -9.65
C TYR A 37 -16.54 2.89 -9.78
N LEU A 38 -17.19 4.01 -9.44
CA LEU A 38 -16.66 5.36 -9.62
C LEU A 38 -15.62 5.77 -8.57
N THR A 39 -15.59 5.07 -7.43
CA THR A 39 -14.73 5.43 -6.30
C THR A 39 -13.96 4.23 -5.77
N ARG A 40 -12.79 4.51 -5.16
CA ARG A 40 -12.02 3.49 -4.42
C ARG A 40 -12.87 2.79 -3.37
N ARG A 41 -13.72 3.52 -2.63
CA ARG A 41 -14.59 2.94 -1.59
C ARG A 41 -15.52 1.87 -2.15
N GLN A 42 -16.12 2.09 -3.32
CA GLN A 42 -16.96 1.08 -3.97
C GLN A 42 -16.16 -0.14 -4.43
N VAL A 43 -14.95 0.05 -4.97
CA VAL A 43 -14.07 -1.09 -5.31
C VAL A 43 -13.74 -1.89 -4.05
N GLN A 44 -13.43 -1.21 -2.96
CA GLN A 44 -13.07 -1.83 -1.69
C GLN A 44 -14.20 -2.67 -1.09
N THR A 45 -15.49 -2.36 -1.32
CA THR A 45 -16.57 -3.23 -0.83
C THR A 45 -16.60 -4.61 -1.48
N VAL A 46 -15.94 -4.76 -2.64
CA VAL A 46 -15.86 -6.03 -3.38
C VAL A 46 -14.49 -6.67 -3.24
N MET A 47 -13.43 -5.86 -3.29
CA MET A 47 -12.03 -6.30 -3.38
C MET A 47 -11.24 -6.06 -2.09
N ASN A 48 -11.90 -6.05 -0.93
CA ASN A 48 -11.25 -5.63 0.31
C ASN A 48 -10.03 -6.48 0.66
N ARG A 49 -10.12 -7.80 0.52
CA ARG A 49 -9.04 -8.74 0.89
C ARG A 49 -7.83 -8.61 -0.03
N GLU A 50 -8.10 -8.44 -1.31
CA GLU A 50 -7.12 -8.24 -2.36
C GLU A 50 -6.33 -6.95 -2.16
N ILE A 51 -7.05 -5.86 -1.82
CA ILE A 51 -6.44 -4.57 -1.49
C ILE A 51 -5.63 -4.66 -0.20
N GLU A 52 -6.18 -5.25 0.86
CA GLU A 52 -5.49 -5.43 2.14
C GLU A 52 -4.20 -6.25 1.99
N LEU A 53 -4.22 -7.31 1.18
CA LEU A 53 -3.03 -8.10 0.89
C LEU A 53 -1.95 -7.26 0.19
N LEU A 54 -2.32 -6.46 -0.83
CA LEU A 54 -1.35 -5.59 -1.51
C LEU A 54 -0.78 -4.53 -0.58
N GLU A 55 -1.61 -3.94 0.26
CA GLU A 55 -1.22 -2.99 1.31
C GLU A 55 -0.19 -3.59 2.28
N VAL A 56 -0.41 -4.82 2.75
CA VAL A 56 0.50 -5.54 3.65
C VAL A 56 1.81 -5.92 2.96
N ILE A 57 1.76 -6.44 1.73
CA ILE A 57 2.96 -6.74 0.92
C ILE A 57 3.78 -5.48 0.71
N ALA A 58 3.12 -4.39 0.31
CA ALA A 58 3.75 -3.11 0.02
C ALA A 58 4.49 -2.54 1.23
N PHE A 59 3.80 -2.50 2.38
CA PHE A 59 4.38 -1.99 3.62
C PHE A 59 5.55 -2.84 4.10
N ASN A 60 5.43 -4.17 4.11
CA ASN A 60 6.52 -5.04 4.55
C ASN A 60 7.72 -4.95 3.58
N GLY A 61 7.48 -4.84 2.28
CA GLY A 61 8.54 -4.58 1.31
C GLY A 61 9.23 -3.22 1.56
N LEU A 62 8.47 -2.19 1.94
CA LEU A 62 9.07 -0.90 2.27
C LEU A 62 9.91 -0.98 3.56
N TYR A 63 9.36 -1.60 4.60
CA TYR A 63 9.96 -1.75 5.93
C TYR A 63 11.25 -2.55 5.91
N TYR A 64 11.28 -3.69 5.20
CA TYR A 64 12.46 -4.54 5.08
C TYR A 64 13.37 -4.18 3.90
N ASN A 65 13.12 -3.05 3.23
CA ASN A 65 13.86 -2.62 2.05
C ASN A 65 13.92 -3.70 0.94
N MET A 66 12.79 -4.37 0.72
CA MET A 66 12.62 -5.44 -0.24
C MET A 66 11.77 -4.98 -1.44
N ILE A 67 12.21 -5.37 -2.64
CA ILE A 67 11.52 -5.07 -3.91
C ILE A 67 10.93 -6.34 -4.53
N GLU A 68 11.60 -7.48 -4.35
CA GLU A 68 11.16 -8.79 -4.84
C GLU A 68 10.68 -9.68 -3.69
N PHE A 69 9.52 -10.31 -3.86
CA PHE A 69 8.87 -11.17 -2.88
C PHE A 69 9.00 -12.64 -3.32
N ASP A 70 9.88 -13.39 -2.64
CA ASP A 70 10.07 -14.83 -2.85
C ASP A 70 8.99 -15.68 -2.14
N SER A 71 9.08 -17.01 -2.28
CA SER A 71 8.11 -17.94 -1.71
C SER A 71 8.01 -17.86 -0.18
N THR A 72 9.10 -17.54 0.51
CA THR A 72 9.12 -17.43 1.97
C THR A 72 8.25 -16.27 2.42
N HIS A 73 8.45 -15.10 1.80
CA HIS A 73 7.67 -13.91 2.09
C HIS A 73 6.20 -14.08 1.71
N ARG A 74 5.92 -14.68 0.54
CA ARG A 74 4.54 -14.93 0.09
C ARG A 74 3.78 -15.89 1.01
N CYS A 75 4.43 -16.97 1.44
CA CYS A 75 3.84 -17.91 2.40
C CYS A 75 3.42 -17.20 3.69
N ARG A 76 4.22 -16.26 4.19
CA ARG A 76 3.85 -15.46 5.36
C ARG A 76 2.60 -14.61 5.14
N VAL A 77 2.53 -13.95 4.00
CA VAL A 77 1.36 -13.15 3.64
C VAL A 77 0.12 -14.05 3.52
N TYR A 78 0.21 -15.20 2.85
CA TYR A 78 -0.94 -16.09 2.69
C TYR A 78 -1.41 -16.78 3.98
N ASN A 79 -0.56 -16.89 5.00
CA ASN A 79 -1.04 -17.33 6.32
C ASN A 79 -2.03 -16.33 6.95
N GLU A 80 -1.89 -15.04 6.65
CA GLU A 80 -2.82 -13.99 7.08
C GLU A 80 -4.02 -13.84 6.13
N PHE A 81 -3.89 -14.32 4.89
CA PHE A 81 -4.91 -14.27 3.83
C PHE A 81 -5.05 -15.64 3.14
N PRO A 82 -5.55 -16.67 3.85
CA PRO A 82 -5.56 -18.05 3.38
C PRO A 82 -6.43 -18.28 2.12
N GLU A 83 -7.32 -17.35 1.81
CA GLU A 83 -8.16 -17.35 0.61
C GLU A 83 -7.41 -16.89 -0.66
N LEU A 84 -6.23 -16.28 -0.53
CA LEU A 84 -5.42 -15.76 -1.64
C LEU A 84 -4.15 -16.60 -1.86
N ASN A 85 -3.65 -16.65 -3.09
CA ASN A 85 -2.45 -17.40 -3.48
C ASN A 85 -1.76 -16.79 -4.71
N ASP A 86 -0.71 -17.43 -5.22
CA ASP A 86 0.07 -16.96 -6.37
C ASP A 86 -0.81 -16.73 -7.63
N ASN A 87 -1.90 -17.49 -7.83
CA ASN A 87 -2.80 -17.28 -8.98
C ASN A 87 -3.50 -15.91 -8.94
N PHE A 88 -3.71 -15.37 -7.73
CA PHE A 88 -4.22 -14.02 -7.57
C PHE A 88 -3.16 -12.98 -7.97
N LEU A 89 -1.93 -13.11 -7.46
CA LEU A 89 -0.84 -12.18 -7.80
C LEU A 89 -0.54 -12.15 -9.31
N ASP A 90 -0.57 -13.32 -9.97
CA ASP A 90 -0.37 -13.44 -11.41
C ASP A 90 -1.40 -12.66 -12.25
N ARG A 91 -2.57 -12.38 -11.68
CA ARG A 91 -3.68 -11.71 -12.37
C ARG A 91 -3.79 -10.22 -12.08
N LEU A 92 -3.05 -9.73 -11.08
CA LEU A 92 -3.07 -8.33 -10.73
C LEU A 92 -2.29 -7.47 -11.72
N SER A 93 -2.87 -6.34 -12.11
CA SER A 93 -2.21 -5.36 -12.96
C SER A 93 -1.03 -4.67 -12.26
N PHE A 94 -0.98 -4.69 -10.93
CA PHE A 94 0.04 -4.04 -10.10
C PHE A 94 1.31 -4.88 -9.88
N ILE A 95 1.26 -6.18 -10.15
CA ILE A 95 2.32 -7.14 -9.82
C ILE A 95 2.87 -7.79 -11.10
N ARG A 96 4.18 -8.05 -11.11
CA ARG A 96 4.87 -8.79 -12.17
C ARG A 96 5.74 -9.88 -11.57
N THR A 97 6.03 -10.85 -12.41
CA THR A 97 6.98 -11.93 -12.11
C THR A 97 8.35 -11.58 -12.69
N SER A 98 9.42 -11.69 -11.88
CA SER A 98 10.79 -11.39 -12.34
C SER A 98 11.30 -12.40 -13.37
N ASP A 99 10.88 -13.66 -13.29
CA ASP A 99 11.32 -14.74 -14.19
C ASP A 99 10.16 -15.67 -14.55
N VAL A 100 9.65 -15.50 -15.78
CA VAL A 100 8.53 -16.28 -16.32
C VAL A 100 8.91 -17.76 -16.49
N LEU A 101 10.21 -18.05 -16.64
CA LEU A 101 10.74 -19.41 -16.83
C LEU A 101 10.96 -20.15 -15.51
N SER A 102 11.01 -19.43 -14.39
CA SER A 102 11.10 -20.04 -13.07
C SER A 102 9.80 -20.76 -12.72
N SER A 103 9.87 -22.08 -12.52
CA SER A 103 8.76 -22.86 -11.99
C SER A 103 8.50 -22.48 -10.54
N GLN A 104 7.25 -22.61 -10.08
CA GLN A 104 6.98 -22.59 -8.64
C GLN A 104 7.87 -23.63 -7.94
N PRO A 105 8.44 -23.35 -6.75
CA PRO A 105 8.20 -22.19 -5.88
C PRO A 105 9.14 -20.98 -6.09
N PHE A 106 10.15 -21.08 -6.94
CA PHE A 106 11.24 -20.09 -7.05
C PHE A 106 10.85 -18.77 -7.69
N ARG A 107 9.62 -18.69 -8.22
CA ARG A 107 9.06 -17.47 -8.79
C ARG A 107 9.13 -16.33 -7.79
N LYS A 108 9.62 -15.18 -8.24
CA LYS A 108 9.64 -13.94 -7.47
C LYS A 108 8.66 -12.94 -8.07
N TYR A 109 8.02 -12.20 -7.18
CA TYR A 109 7.05 -11.18 -7.55
C TYR A 109 7.56 -9.80 -7.19
N HIS A 110 7.17 -8.78 -7.94
CA HIS A 110 7.46 -7.39 -7.59
C HIS A 110 6.36 -6.48 -8.10
N PHE A 111 6.25 -5.27 -7.52
CA PHE A 111 5.35 -4.26 -8.06
C PHE A 111 5.83 -3.81 -9.45
N ILE A 112 4.90 -3.48 -10.34
CA ILE A 112 5.19 -2.93 -11.68
C ILE A 112 6.12 -1.71 -11.63
N HIS A 113 6.07 -0.96 -10.52
CA HIS A 113 6.96 0.15 -10.24
C HIS A 113 7.09 0.31 -8.72
N LEU A 114 8.28 0.69 -8.25
CA LEU A 114 8.52 0.91 -6.81
C LEU A 114 7.53 1.91 -6.20
N THR A 115 7.12 2.92 -6.97
CA THR A 115 6.14 3.92 -6.50
C THR A 115 4.76 3.34 -6.22
N PHE A 116 4.35 2.24 -6.87
CA PHE A 116 3.12 1.54 -6.46
C PHE A 116 3.29 0.85 -5.11
N GLN A 117 4.45 0.27 -4.83
CA GLN A 117 4.77 -0.26 -3.50
C GLN A 117 4.70 0.85 -2.45
N GLU A 118 5.30 2.01 -2.71
CA GLU A 118 5.25 3.16 -1.79
C GLU A 118 3.82 3.70 -1.63
N TYR A 119 3.02 3.67 -2.69
CA TYR A 119 1.62 4.11 -2.69
C TYR A 119 0.71 3.20 -1.85
N PHE A 120 0.75 1.88 -2.06
CA PHE A 120 -0.04 0.93 -1.28
C PHE A 120 0.43 0.89 0.19
N ALA A 121 1.73 1.05 0.45
CA ALA A 121 2.24 1.20 1.82
C ALA A 121 1.67 2.46 2.50
N ALA A 122 1.59 3.58 1.76
CA ALA A 122 0.98 4.81 2.27
C ALA A 122 -0.52 4.65 2.56
N GLN A 123 -1.26 3.95 1.70
CA GLN A 123 -2.67 3.65 1.94
C GLN A 123 -2.87 2.83 3.21
N TYR A 124 -2.05 1.79 3.41
CA TYR A 124 -2.09 0.98 4.61
C TYR A 124 -1.82 1.82 5.87
N PHE A 125 -0.77 2.64 5.81
CA PHE A 125 -0.39 3.55 6.89
C PHE A 125 -1.52 4.51 7.26
N VAL A 126 -2.12 5.19 6.28
CA VAL A 126 -3.21 6.15 6.51
C VAL A 126 -4.43 5.43 7.10
N ARG A 127 -4.78 4.26 6.58
CA ARG A 127 -5.89 3.46 7.13
C ARG A 127 -5.65 3.12 8.61
N CYS A 128 -4.47 2.64 8.95
CA CYS A 128 -4.12 2.32 10.35
C CYS A 128 -4.05 3.57 11.23
N TRP A 129 -3.54 4.69 10.70
CA TRP A 129 -3.52 5.97 11.41
C TRP A 129 -4.93 6.44 11.79
N VAL A 130 -5.84 6.47 10.81
CA VAL A 130 -7.22 6.96 11.00
C VAL A 130 -8.02 6.02 11.90
N GLN A 131 -7.83 4.71 11.76
CA GLN A 131 -8.53 3.71 12.58
C GLN A 131 -7.89 3.49 13.95
N ASN A 132 -6.75 4.13 14.24
CA ASN A 132 -5.93 3.89 15.42
C ASN A 132 -5.59 2.39 15.62
N THR A 133 -5.27 1.70 14.53
CA THR A 133 -4.85 0.29 14.53
C THR A 133 -3.36 0.15 14.25
N SER A 134 -2.81 -1.04 14.49
CA SER A 134 -1.39 -1.32 14.26
C SER A 134 -1.15 -1.91 12.87
N LEU A 135 0.03 -1.63 12.31
CA LEU A 135 0.49 -2.22 11.06
C LEU A 135 1.10 -3.60 11.31
N ALA A 136 0.73 -4.57 10.49
CA ALA A 136 1.28 -5.92 10.51
C ALA A 136 2.71 -5.92 9.95
N ARG A 137 3.67 -6.25 10.82
CA ARG A 137 5.06 -6.54 10.46
C ARG A 137 5.27 -8.04 10.45
N LEU A 138 5.39 -8.61 9.26
CA LEU A 138 5.58 -10.03 9.02
C LEU A 138 7.05 -10.39 9.23
N GLY A 139 7.32 -11.48 9.95
CA GLY A 139 8.68 -11.98 10.11
C GLY A 139 9.32 -12.40 8.78
N LEU A 140 10.63 -12.19 8.63
CA LEU A 140 11.38 -12.56 7.42
C LEU A 140 11.69 -14.06 7.37
N THR A 141 11.76 -14.71 8.53
CA THR A 141 12.06 -16.14 8.66
C THR A 141 10.82 -16.93 9.08
N SER A 142 10.82 -18.25 8.85
CA SER A 142 9.73 -19.18 9.24
C SER A 142 9.54 -19.32 10.76
N SER A 143 10.53 -18.90 11.56
CA SER A 143 10.46 -18.87 13.02
C SER A 143 9.90 -17.56 13.59
N GLU A 144 10.01 -16.45 12.86
CA GLU A 144 9.56 -15.14 13.34
C GLU A 144 8.04 -15.00 13.30
N ARG A 145 7.46 -14.54 14.41
CA ARG A 145 6.02 -14.28 14.50
C ARG A 145 5.65 -12.96 13.86
N VAL A 146 4.40 -12.84 13.40
CA VAL A 146 3.82 -11.55 13.06
C VAL A 146 3.82 -10.67 14.29
N THR A 147 4.27 -9.44 14.11
CA THR A 147 4.32 -8.42 15.16
C THR A 147 3.58 -7.19 14.67
N TRP A 148 3.14 -6.35 15.60
CA TRP A 148 2.28 -5.22 15.32
C TRP A 148 3.02 -3.95 15.70
N VAL A 149 3.13 -3.01 14.77
CA VAL A 149 3.85 -1.74 14.96
C VAL A 149 2.88 -0.59 14.87
N ASN A 150 2.98 0.36 15.79
CA ASN A 150 2.10 1.53 15.77
C ASN A 150 2.48 2.49 14.63
N ALA A 151 1.48 3.10 13.98
CA ALA A 151 1.71 4.08 12.91
C ALA A 151 2.57 5.27 13.38
N ARG A 152 2.41 5.71 14.63
CA ARG A 152 3.24 6.76 15.24
C ARG A 152 4.69 6.32 15.39
N GLU A 153 4.94 5.09 15.81
CA GLU A 153 6.30 4.56 15.93
C GLU A 153 7.00 4.50 14.57
N ILE A 154 6.28 4.12 13.50
CA ILE A 154 6.79 4.16 12.13
C ILE A 154 7.13 5.60 11.72
N LEU A 155 6.25 6.56 12.02
CA LEU A 155 6.50 7.97 11.73
C LEU A 155 7.76 8.47 12.46
N GLU A 156 7.85 8.26 13.77
CA GLU A 156 8.97 8.70 14.60
C GLU A 156 10.29 8.10 14.12
N SER A 157 10.29 6.82 13.76
CA SER A 157 11.48 6.10 13.32
C SER A 157 11.91 6.45 11.89
N HIS A 158 10.97 6.82 11.00
CA HIS A 158 11.24 6.90 9.56
C HIS A 158 10.88 8.22 8.88
N LYS A 159 10.38 9.24 9.60
CA LYS A 159 9.98 10.53 9.00
C LYS A 159 11.08 11.24 8.22
N TYR A 160 12.34 11.06 8.60
CA TYR A 160 13.50 11.63 7.88
C TYR A 160 14.25 10.63 6.99
N SER A 161 13.76 9.39 6.90
CA SER A 161 14.35 8.38 6.04
C SER A 161 14.08 8.68 4.57
N LYS A 162 15.15 8.72 3.75
CA LYS A 162 15.02 8.87 2.29
C LYS A 162 14.15 7.77 1.68
N ARG A 163 14.19 6.55 2.23
CA ARG A 163 13.40 5.39 1.78
C ARG A 163 11.90 5.65 1.85
N TYR A 164 11.44 6.40 2.84
CA TYR A 164 10.02 6.69 3.06
C TYR A 164 9.58 8.01 2.40
N SER A 165 10.50 8.74 1.77
CA SER A 165 10.22 10.10 1.28
C SER A 165 9.08 10.16 0.27
N VAL A 166 8.94 9.15 -0.60
CA VAL A 166 7.82 9.08 -1.56
C VAL A 166 6.54 8.59 -0.86
N MET A 167 6.63 7.59 0.03
CA MET A 167 5.49 7.15 0.84
C MET A 167 4.87 8.33 1.61
N TRP A 168 5.69 9.17 2.25
CA TRP A 168 5.20 10.32 3.01
C TRP A 168 4.48 11.36 2.15
N ARG A 169 4.87 11.51 0.88
CA ARG A 169 4.14 12.38 -0.07
C ARG A 169 2.76 11.82 -0.37
N PHE A 170 2.64 10.50 -0.52
CA PHE A 170 1.34 9.86 -0.68
C PHE A 170 0.48 9.98 0.57
N VAL A 171 1.05 9.70 1.76
CA VAL A 171 0.36 9.87 3.05
C VAL A 171 -0.25 11.27 3.15
N ALA A 172 0.49 12.31 2.77
CA ALA A 172 0.00 13.69 2.76
C ALA A 172 -1.24 13.92 1.90
N GLY A 173 -1.22 13.42 0.66
CA GLY A 173 -2.34 13.60 -0.26
C GLY A 173 -3.50 12.62 -0.06
N LEU A 174 -3.33 11.63 0.81
CA LEU A 174 -4.38 10.65 1.15
C LEU A 174 -5.20 11.07 2.37
N PHE A 175 -4.69 11.99 3.20
CA PHE A 175 -5.47 12.52 4.32
C PHE A 175 -6.54 13.49 3.83
N GLU A 176 -7.71 13.40 4.47
CA GLU A 176 -8.81 14.36 4.34
C GLU A 176 -8.91 15.14 5.67
N GLY A 177 -9.48 16.35 5.64
CA GLY A 177 -9.99 17.03 6.84
C GLY A 177 -9.04 17.14 8.05
N ALA A 178 -9.52 16.64 9.20
CA ALA A 178 -8.91 16.79 10.52
C ALA A 178 -7.81 15.73 10.78
N GLU A 179 -7.88 14.59 10.09
CA GLU A 179 -6.91 13.52 10.16
C GLU A 179 -5.54 14.01 9.69
N GLY A 180 -5.49 14.81 8.63
CA GLY A 180 -4.27 15.46 8.16
C GLY A 180 -3.66 16.43 9.18
N GLU A 181 -4.50 17.17 9.92
CA GLU A 181 -4.02 18.08 10.98
C GLU A 181 -3.41 17.30 12.16
N SER A 182 -4.05 16.20 12.57
CA SER A 182 -3.52 15.30 13.62
C SER A 182 -2.16 14.71 13.24
N PHE A 183 -1.99 14.36 11.96
CA PHE A 183 -0.73 13.85 11.44
C PHE A 183 0.34 14.94 11.40
N LEU A 184 0.00 16.16 10.96
CA LEU A 184 0.93 17.28 10.95
C LEU A 184 1.45 17.61 12.36
N GLN A 185 0.58 17.57 13.36
CA GLN A 185 0.99 17.74 14.76
C GLN A 185 1.97 16.64 15.21
N ALA A 186 1.69 15.39 14.84
CA ALA A 186 2.60 14.28 15.14
C ALA A 186 3.94 14.40 14.39
N LEU A 187 3.90 14.92 13.16
CA LEU A 187 5.09 15.13 12.33
C LEU A 187 6.06 16.12 12.98
N ASP A 188 5.53 17.21 13.54
CA ASP A 188 6.27 18.25 14.25
C ASP A 188 6.79 17.80 15.64
N GLY A 189 6.41 16.62 16.11
CA GLY A 189 6.92 16.01 17.35
C GLY A 189 8.37 15.52 17.25
N GLU A 190 8.85 14.83 18.28
CA GLU A 190 10.15 14.14 18.25
C GLU A 190 10.15 12.96 17.25
N PRO A 191 11.31 12.46 16.81
CA PRO A 191 12.62 13.11 16.89
C PRO A 191 12.68 14.37 16.02
N ARG A 192 13.41 15.40 16.45
CA ARG A 192 13.62 16.61 15.62
C ARG A 192 14.75 16.43 14.60
N ASP A 193 14.58 17.03 13.42
CA ASP A 193 15.66 17.15 12.43
C ASP A 193 16.70 18.15 12.93
N LEU A 194 17.92 17.68 13.21
CA LEU A 194 19.03 18.48 13.73
C LEU A 194 19.34 19.72 12.88
N LEU A 195 19.18 19.62 11.55
CA LEU A 195 19.42 20.72 10.62
C LEU A 195 18.14 21.41 10.15
N GLY A 196 16.97 20.83 10.46
CA GLY A 196 15.65 21.29 10.03
C GLY A 196 15.33 21.19 8.53
N TYR A 197 16.33 20.99 7.66
CA TYR A 197 16.14 20.99 6.21
C TYR A 197 15.22 19.87 5.71
N THR A 198 15.42 18.65 6.19
CA THR A 198 14.61 17.49 5.80
C THR A 198 13.19 17.65 6.30
N HIS A 199 13.02 18.20 7.52
CA HIS A 199 11.72 18.53 8.09
C HIS A 199 10.97 19.56 7.25
N LEU A 200 11.62 20.67 6.89
CA LEU A 200 11.02 21.71 6.05
C LEU A 200 10.63 21.17 4.67
N ARG A 201 11.50 20.36 4.05
CA ARG A 201 11.20 19.74 2.74
C ARG A 201 9.99 18.82 2.83
N LEU A 202 9.89 18.04 3.90
CA LEU A 202 8.76 17.15 4.14
C LEU A 202 7.46 17.92 4.32
N LYS A 203 7.47 19.00 5.11
CA LYS A 203 6.31 19.90 5.28
C LYS A 203 5.90 20.56 3.95
N MET A 204 6.85 21.06 3.17
CA MET A 204 6.56 21.64 1.85
C MET A 204 5.89 20.62 0.92
N CYS A 205 6.41 19.39 0.88
CA CYS A 205 5.79 18.31 0.14
C CYS A 205 4.36 18.02 0.65
N PHE A 206 4.17 18.03 1.97
CA PHE A 206 2.87 17.80 2.58
C PHE A 206 1.85 18.87 2.16
N PHE A 207 2.20 20.15 2.29
CA PHE A 207 1.35 21.27 1.90
C PHE A 207 1.04 21.31 0.40
N HIS A 208 1.94 20.80 -0.44
CA HIS A 208 1.70 20.68 -1.87
C HIS A 208 0.69 19.58 -2.24
N GLU A 209 0.69 18.47 -1.48
CA GLU A 209 -0.18 17.32 -1.75
C GLU A 209 -1.54 17.41 -1.03
N LEU A 210 -1.66 18.23 0.02
CA LEU A 210 -2.93 18.43 0.73
C LEU A 210 -4.04 18.88 -0.23
N PRO A 211 -5.21 18.21 -0.23
CA PRO A 211 -6.35 18.66 -1.01
C PRO A 211 -6.69 20.10 -0.64
N ARG A 212 -6.74 21.01 -1.63
CA ARG A 212 -7.19 22.38 -1.39
C ARG A 212 -8.63 22.33 -0.90
N ARG A 213 -8.91 22.80 0.32
CA ARG A 213 -10.27 23.03 0.80
C ARG A 213 -10.96 23.94 -0.23
N GLN A 214 -11.92 23.40 -0.98
CA GLN A 214 -12.87 24.25 -1.70
C GLN A 214 -13.80 24.83 -0.63
N SER A 215 -13.55 26.09 -0.28
CA SER A 215 -14.44 26.92 0.53
C SER A 215 -15.68 27.31 -0.27
#